data_AF-A0A655FWT9-F1
#
_entry.id   AF-A0A655FWT9-F1
#
_cell.length_a   1.000
_cell.length_b   1.000
_cell.length_c   1.000
_cell.angle_alpha   90.00
_cell.angle_beta   90.00
_cell.angle_gamma   90.00
#
_symmetry.space_group_name_H-M   'P 1'
#
loop_
_entity.id
_entity.type
_entity.pdbx_description
1 polymer ?
#
loop_
_entity_poly.entity_id
_entity_poly.type
_entity_poly.pdbx_seq_one_letter_code
_entity_poly.pdbx_strand_id
1 'polypeptide(L)' 'MVARTDGPRLGFQKVPDPAPGKNRVHLDFTTKDLDAEVLRLVAAGASEVGRHQVGESFRWVVLADPEGNAFCVAGQ' A
#
# COMPACT_ATOMS: atom_id res chain seq x y z
N MET A 1 -3.97 7.18 -14.10
CA MET A 1 -2.50 7.10 -13.96
C MET A 1 -2.09 8.07 -12.86
N VAL A 2 -1.24 7.62 -11.93
CA VAL A 2 -0.71 8.43 -10.82
C VAL A 2 0.80 8.51 -10.98
N ALA A 3 1.39 9.69 -10.80
CA ALA A 3 2.82 9.92 -10.99
C ALA A 3 3.34 10.86 -9.91
N ARG A 4 4.58 10.61 -9.45
CA ARG A 4 5.39 11.59 -8.72
C ARG A 4 6.39 12.20 -9.68
N THR A 5 6.85 13.42 -9.42
CA THR A 5 7.76 14.19 -10.30
C THR A 5 8.97 13.36 -10.76
N ASP A 6 9.60 12.63 -9.84
CA ASP A 6 10.79 11.81 -10.09
C ASP A 6 10.52 10.29 -9.93
N GLY A 7 9.26 9.87 -10.06
CA GLY A 7 8.83 8.50 -9.81
C GLY A 7 8.34 7.76 -11.04
N PRO A 8 8.22 6.42 -10.97
CA PRO A 8 7.54 5.66 -11.99
C PRO A 8 6.07 6.09 -12.08
N ARG A 9 5.49 5.99 -13.29
CA ARG A 9 4.06 6.19 -13.49
C ARG A 9 3.32 4.90 -13.18
N LEU A 10 2.31 4.98 -12.32
CA LEU A 10 1.44 3.86 -11.98
C LEU A 10 0.12 3.97 -12.74
N GLY A 11 -0.21 2.92 -13.49
CA GLY A 11 -1.48 2.79 -14.20
C GLY A 11 -2.39 1.81 -13.47
N PHE A 12 -3.62 2.24 -13.17
CA PHE A 12 -4.68 1.39 -12.62
C PHE A 12 -5.73 1.25 -13.70
N GLN A 13 -5.76 0.09 -14.35
CA GLN A 13 -6.60 -0.17 -15.50
C GLN A 13 -7.79 -1.02 -15.08
N LYS A 14 -8.99 -0.57 -15.43
CA LYS A 14 -10.19 -1.40 -15.30
C LYS A 14 -10.12 -2.51 -16.35
N VAL A 15 -10.12 -3.76 -15.89
CA VAL A 15 -10.13 -4.95 -16.75
C VAL A 15 -11.36 -5.80 -16.41
N PRO A 16 -11.92 -6.56 -17.38
CA PRO A 16 -13.07 -7.42 -17.11
C PRO A 16 -12.74 -8.61 -16.22
N ASP A 17 -11.47 -9.03 -16.19
CA ASP A 17 -10.98 -10.18 -15.42
C ASP A 17 -9.65 -9.81 -14.73
N PRO A 18 -9.67 -9.41 -13.44
CA PRO A 18 -8.45 -9.11 -12.68
C PRO A 18 -7.56 -10.35 -12.53
N ALA A 19 -6.24 -10.15 -12.55
CA ALA A 19 -5.30 -11.24 -12.32
C ALA A 19 -5.54 -11.86 -10.93
N PRO A 20 -5.65 -13.20 -10.80
CA PRO A 20 -5.95 -13.82 -9.53
C PRO A 20 -4.77 -13.75 -8.57
N GLY A 21 -5.08 -13.58 -7.28
CA GLY A 21 -4.10 -13.57 -6.20
C GLY A 21 -3.34 -12.24 -6.07
N LYS A 22 -2.16 -12.30 -5.44
CA LYS A 22 -1.37 -11.10 -5.14
C LYS A 22 -0.70 -10.53 -6.39
N ASN A 23 -0.64 -9.21 -6.48
CA ASN A 23 0.24 -8.51 -7.41
C ASN A 23 1.67 -9.06 -7.29
N ARG A 24 2.30 -9.30 -8.46
CA ARG A 24 3.68 -9.79 -8.54
C ARG A 24 4.72 -8.70 -8.19
N VAL A 25 4.27 -7.46 -8.08
CA VAL A 25 5.07 -6.30 -7.68
C VAL A 25 4.73 -5.96 -6.23
N HIS A 26 5.75 -5.62 -5.45
CA HIS A 26 5.59 -5.05 -4.12
C HIS A 26 5.64 -3.52 -4.22
N LEU A 27 4.58 -2.85 -3.77
CA LEU A 27 4.51 -1.39 -3.73
C LEU A 27 4.66 -0.93 -2.28
N ASP A 28 5.75 -0.23 -1.99
CA ASP A 28 6.09 0.25 -0.66
C ASP A 28 6.10 1.77 -0.63
N PHE A 29 5.39 2.34 0.34
CA PHE A 29 5.37 3.77 0.64
C PHE A 29 5.94 4.02 2.03
N THR A 30 6.37 5.25 2.28
CA THR A 30 6.91 5.67 3.57
C THR A 30 6.18 6.89 4.10
N THR A 31 6.09 6.98 5.42
CA THR A 31 5.43 8.06 6.15
C THR A 31 6.15 8.33 7.46
N LYS A 32 6.06 9.58 7.94
CA LYS A 32 6.59 9.97 9.26
C LYS A 32 5.71 9.49 10.41
N ASP A 33 4.44 9.24 10.15
CA ASP A 33 3.48 8.76 11.13
C ASP A 33 2.72 7.57 10.52
N LEU A 34 3.15 6.36 10.93
CA LEU A 34 2.62 5.12 10.37
C LEU A 34 1.17 4.89 10.78
N ASP A 35 0.85 5.10 12.05
CA ASP A 35 -0.48 4.79 12.57
C ASP A 35 -1.53 5.80 12.08
N ALA A 36 -1.18 7.09 12.00
CA ALA A 36 -2.07 8.09 11.41
C ALA A 36 -2.30 7.85 9.90
N GLU A 37 -1.27 7.47 9.16
CA GLU A 37 -1.40 7.23 7.72
C GLU A 37 -2.23 5.97 7.43
N VAL A 38 -2.06 4.91 8.22
CA VAL A 38 -2.90 3.71 8.14
C VAL A 38 -4.36 4.06 8.39
N LEU A 39 -4.67 4.85 9.43
CA LEU A 39 -6.03 5.31 9.70
C LEU A 39 -6.62 6.10 8.54
N ARG A 40 -5.84 7.02 7.95
CA ARG A 40 -6.27 7.80 6.79
C ARG A 40 -6.57 6.93 5.57
N LEU A 41 -5.73 5.92 5.30
CA LEU A 41 -5.89 5.01 4.17
C LEU A 41 -7.09 4.07 4.37
N VAL A 42 -7.31 3.58 5.60
CA VAL A 42 -8.50 2.78 5.93
C VAL A 42 -9.77 3.61 5.77
N ALA A 43 -9.77 4.86 6.25
CA ALA A 43 -10.89 5.78 6.03
C ALA A 43 -11.15 6.08 4.54
N ALA A 44 -10.12 5.97 3.69
CA ALA A 44 -10.24 6.10 2.24
C ALA A 44 -10.68 4.80 1.53
N GLY A 45 -10.89 3.71 2.25
CA GLY A 45 -11.41 2.43 1.74
C GLY A 45 -10.38 1.29 1.66
N ALA A 46 -9.14 1.50 2.10
CA ALA A 46 -8.20 0.40 2.23
C ALA A 46 -8.58 -0.55 3.38
N SER A 47 -8.16 -1.81 3.31
CA SER A 47 -8.27 -2.77 4.40
C SER A 47 -6.90 -3.16 4.94
N GLU A 48 -6.78 -3.29 6.25
CA GLU A 48 -5.54 -3.75 6.89
C GLU A 48 -5.39 -5.26 6.77
N VAL A 49 -4.27 -5.71 6.21
CA VAL A 49 -3.96 -7.13 5.98
C VAL A 49 -3.02 -7.67 7.07
N GLY A 50 -2.08 -6.85 7.55
CA GLY A 50 -1.17 -7.26 8.61
C GLY A 50 -0.19 -6.19 9.03
N ARG A 51 0.25 -6.26 10.29
CA ARG A 51 1.30 -5.42 10.85
C ARG A 51 2.56 -6.24 11.08
N HIS A 52 3.69 -5.62 10.79
CA HIS A 52 4.99 -6.27 10.91
C HIS A 52 6.03 -5.32 11.46
N GLN A 53 7.06 -5.90 12.06
CA GLN A 53 8.16 -5.19 12.68
C GLN A 53 9.44 -6.01 12.57
N VAL A 54 10.55 -5.33 12.29
CA VAL A 54 11.91 -5.89 12.34
C VAL A 54 12.75 -5.02 13.26
N GLY A 55 13.22 -5.60 14.36
CA GLY A 55 13.90 -4.85 15.42
C GLY A 55 12.99 -3.77 16.04
N GLU A 56 13.58 -2.79 16.73
CA GLU A 56 12.80 -1.74 17.41
C GLU A 56 12.45 -0.56 16.49
N SER A 57 13.18 -0.39 15.38
CA SER A 57 13.13 0.84 14.58
C SER A 57 12.34 0.74 13.29
N PHE A 58 12.09 -0.48 12.75
CA PHE A 58 11.42 -0.63 11.46
C PHE A 58 10.07 -1.34 11.60
N ARG A 59 8.98 -0.63 11.30
CA ARG A 59 7.61 -1.15 11.27
C ARG A 59 6.96 -0.85 9.93
N TRP A 60 6.14 -1.77 9.45
CA TRP A 60 5.26 -1.54 8.30
C TRP A 60 3.92 -2.23 8.46
N VAL A 61 2.93 -1.72 7.73
CA VAL A 61 1.59 -2.28 7.66
C VAL A 61 1.29 -2.61 6.20
N VAL A 62 0.86 -3.84 5.96
CA VAL A 62 0.34 -4.30 4.67
C VAL A 62 -1.14 -3.92 4.61
N LEU A 63 -1.52 -3.22 3.55
CA LEU A 63 -2.87 -2.81 3.25
C LEU A 63 -3.30 -3.40 1.88
N ALA A 64 -4.59 -3.56 1.68
CA ALA A 64 -5.19 -3.82 0.37
C ALA A 64 -6.12 -2.66 0.00
N ASP A 65 -6.06 -2.19 -1.25
CA ASP A 65 -7.04 -1.23 -1.78
C ASP A 65 -8.43 -1.88 -1.98
N PRO A 66 -9.46 -1.11 -2.35
CA PRO A 66 -10.81 -1.67 -2.57
C PRO A 66 -10.90 -2.78 -3.63
N GLU A 67 -9.94 -2.85 -4.57
CA GLU A 67 -9.87 -3.87 -5.62
C GLU A 67 -8.97 -5.05 -5.20
N GLY A 68 -8.43 -5.04 -3.97
CA GLY A 68 -7.59 -6.10 -3.41
C GLY A 68 -6.10 -5.98 -3.74
N ASN A 69 -5.66 -4.86 -4.33
CA ASN A 69 -4.23 -4.65 -4.60
C ASN A 69 -3.46 -4.45 -3.30
N ALA A 70 -2.50 -5.34 -3.01
CA ALA A 70 -1.67 -5.25 -1.82
C ALA A 70 -0.53 -4.22 -1.97
N PHE A 71 -0.31 -3.42 -0.93
CA PHE A 71 0.79 -2.46 -0.81
C PHE A 71 1.20 -2.30 0.67
N CYS A 72 2.40 -1.80 0.95
CA CYS A 72 2.85 -1.53 2.32
C CYS A 72 3.06 -0.04 2.57
N VAL A 73 2.89 0.34 3.83
CA VAL A 73 3.34 1.63 4.35
C VAL A 73 4.30 1.35 5.50
N ALA A 74 5.51 1.91 5.43
CA ALA A 74 6.51 1.82 6.48
C ALA A 74 6.72 3.17 7.17
N GLY A 75 6.99 3.12 8.48
CA GLY A 75 7.41 4.32 9.23
C GLY A 75 8.87 4.68 8.91
N GLN A 76 9.13 5.95 8.60
CA GLN A 76 10.47 6.53 8.44
C GLN A 76 10.60 7.91 9.10
#